data_AF-A0A535I9N1-F1
#
_entry.id   AF-A0A535I9N1-F1
#
_cell.length_a   1.000
_cell.length_b   1.000
_cell.length_c   1.000
_cell.angle_alpha   90.00
_cell.angle_beta   90.00
_cell.angle_gamma   90.00
#
_symmetry.space_group_name_H-M   'P 1'
#
loop_
_entity.id
_entity.type
_entity.pdbx_description
1 polymer ?
#
loop_
_entity_poly.entity_id
_entity_poly.type
_entity_poly.pdbx_seq_one_letter_code
_entity_poly.pdbx_strand_id
1 'polypeptide(L)'
;MVRLLVRWVRRRRYRRGYLRSVHWKQYRCAWWRAHPLARCAVCGCGHPLDLHHITYARLGEERFTDVVPLCRADHDAVHGRGGGRQALRA
;
A
#
# COMPACT_ATOMS: atom_id res chain seq x y z
N MET A 1 -13.51 8.13 9.00
CA MET A 1 -12.92 6.85 9.47
C MET A 1 -12.67 5.95 8.28
N VAL A 2 -11.44 5.87 7.77
CA VAL A 2 -11.11 4.88 6.73
C VAL A 2 -10.90 3.54 7.42
N ARG A 3 -11.94 2.70 7.46
CA ARG A 3 -11.79 1.28 7.82
C ARG A 3 -10.91 0.64 6.75
N LEU A 4 -9.61 0.54 7.02
CA LEU A 4 -8.67 -0.19 6.17
C LEU A 4 -9.05 -1.66 6.23
N LEU A 5 -9.83 -2.15 5.26
CA LEU A 5 -10.18 -3.55 5.13
C LEU A 5 -8.92 -4.32 4.72
N VAL A 6 -8.24 -4.85 5.74
CA VAL A 6 -6.99 -5.60 5.61
C VAL A 6 -7.30 -6.97 5.01
N ARG A 7 -7.06 -7.16 3.71
CA ARG A 7 -7.07 -8.49 3.10
C ARG A 7 -5.69 -8.91 2.63
N TRP A 8 -5.29 -10.07 3.13
CA TRP A 8 -4.03 -10.75 2.88
C TRP A 8 -3.89 -11.16 1.42
N VAL A 9 -2.88 -10.64 0.72
CA VAL A 9 -2.37 -11.33 -0.47
C VAL A 9 -1.03 -11.97 -0.17
N ARG A 10 -1.12 -13.10 0.53
CA ARG A 10 -0.04 -14.09 0.65
C ARG A 10 -0.14 -15.16 -0.45
N ARG A 11 -0.21 -14.74 -1.73
CA ARG A 11 -0.05 -15.68 -2.86
C ARG A 11 1.34 -15.50 -3.46
N ARG A 12 2.16 -16.56 -3.49
CA ARG A 12 3.51 -16.52 -4.08
C ARG A 12 3.49 -16.01 -5.53
N ARG A 13 2.47 -16.39 -6.32
CA ARG A 13 2.25 -15.94 -7.70
C ARG A 13 2.04 -14.42 -7.80
N TYR A 14 1.29 -13.83 -6.89
CA TYR A 14 1.10 -12.38 -6.85
C TYR A 14 2.42 -11.65 -6.54
N ARG A 15 3.15 -12.09 -5.50
CA ARG A 15 4.40 -11.45 -5.09
C ARG A 15 5.53 -11.61 -6.11
N ARG A 16 5.62 -12.79 -6.75
CA ARG A 16 6.69 -13.11 -7.72
C ARG A 16 6.35 -12.75 -9.16
N GLY A 17 5.07 -12.65 -9.51
CA GLY A 17 4.60 -12.32 -10.86
C GLY A 17 4.05 -10.90 -10.92
N TYR A 18 2.85 -10.69 -10.41
CA TYR A 18 2.11 -9.44 -10.56
C TYR A 18 2.89 -8.20 -10.07
N LEU A 19 3.45 -8.23 -8.85
CA LEU A 19 4.22 -7.08 -8.32
C LEU A 19 5.50 -6.77 -9.10
N ARG A 20 5.95 -7.67 -9.97
CA ARG A 20 7.10 -7.48 -10.86
C ARG A 20 6.70 -7.18 -12.30
N SER A 21 5.40 -7.24 -12.61
CA SER A 21 4.86 -6.99 -13.93
C SER A 21 5.11 -5.54 -14.40
N VAL A 22 5.12 -5.36 -15.72
CA VAL A 22 5.21 -4.02 -16.34
C VAL A 22 4.01 -3.16 -15.93
N HIS A 23 2.81 -3.75 -15.92
CA HIS A 23 1.57 -3.11 -15.49
C HIS A 23 1.71 -2.45 -14.11
N TRP A 24 2.10 -3.22 -13.10
CA TRP A 24 2.21 -2.68 -11.74
C TRP A 24 3.27 -1.58 -11.62
N LYS A 25 4.39 -1.68 -12.36
CA LYS A 25 5.41 -0.64 -12.40
C LYS A 25 4.87 0.66 -13.00
N GLN A 26 4.18 0.57 -14.14
CA GLN A 26 3.57 1.72 -14.80
C GLN A 26 2.49 2.37 -13.93
N TYR A 27 1.61 1.55 -13.36
CA TYR A 27 0.58 1.99 -12.44
C TYR A 27 1.18 2.76 -11.24
N ARG A 28 2.22 2.21 -10.60
CA ARG A 28 2.92 2.89 -9.50
C ARG A 28 3.49 4.25 -9.93
N CYS A 29 4.16 4.30 -11.08
CA CYS A 29 4.71 5.55 -11.59
C CYS A 29 3.62 6.58 -11.91
N ALA A 30 2.48 6.16 -12.47
CA ALA A 30 1.33 7.04 -12.70
C ALA A 30 0.74 7.56 -11.39
N TRP A 31 0.57 6.68 -10.41
CA TRP A 31 0.03 7.04 -9.10
C TRP A 31 0.90 8.09 -8.40
N TRP A 32 2.23 7.89 -8.36
CA TRP A 32 3.15 8.84 -7.73
C TRP A 32 3.22 10.19 -8.44
N ARG A 33 3.14 10.19 -9.78
CA ARG A 33 3.04 11.45 -10.55
C ARG A 33 1.76 12.22 -10.25
N ALA A 34 0.64 11.51 -10.05
CA ALA A 34 -0.64 12.12 -9.70
C ALA A 34 -0.72 12.61 -8.24
N HIS A 35 0.12 12.07 -7.34
CA HIS A 35 0.07 12.37 -5.90
C HIS A 35 1.47 12.74 -5.33
N PRO A 36 2.10 13.84 -5.79
CA PRO A 36 3.46 14.20 -5.40
C PRO A 36 3.62 14.52 -3.91
N LEU A 37 2.53 14.93 -3.23
CA LEU A 37 2.50 15.27 -1.81
C LEU A 37 1.92 14.15 -0.92
N ALA A 38 1.83 12.93 -1.45
CA ALA A 38 1.29 11.80 -0.70
C ALA A 38 2.08 11.54 0.59
N ARG A 39 1.33 11.21 1.64
CA ARG A 39 1.81 10.88 2.99
C ARG A 39 1.23 9.55 3.41
N CYS A 40 1.86 8.89 4.37
CA CYS A 40 1.33 7.64 4.93
C CYS A 40 -0.13 7.85 5.37
N ALA A 41 -1.05 7.02 4.85
CA ALA A 41 -2.47 7.10 5.16
C ALA A 41 -2.80 6.77 6.63
N VAL A 42 -1.85 6.23 7.39
CA VAL A 42 -2.00 5.90 8.82
C VAL A 42 -1.32 6.94 9.70
N CYS A 43 0.00 7.12 9.56
CA CYS A 43 0.75 7.99 10.47
C CYS A 43 1.01 9.41 9.94
N GLY A 44 0.80 9.68 8.65
CA GLY A 44 1.05 10.99 8.04
C GLY A 44 2.51 11.30 7.73
N CYS A 45 3.45 10.38 7.99
CA CYS A 45 4.85 10.60 7.64
C CYS A 45 5.03 10.69 6.12
N GLY A 46 6.09 11.39 5.69
CA GLY A 46 6.50 11.44 4.30
C GLY A 46 7.22 10.16 3.86
N HIS A 47 8.04 10.31 2.82
CA HIS A 47 8.87 9.25 2.25
C HIS A 47 9.84 8.62 3.26
N PRO A 48 10.20 7.33 3.10
CA PRO A 48 9.79 6.41 2.02
C PRO A 48 8.41 5.78 2.24
N LEU A 49 7.63 5.66 1.16
CA LEU A 49 6.27 5.13 1.14
C LEU A 49 6.12 4.02 0.09
N ASP A 50 5.38 2.98 0.44
CA ASP A 50 4.97 1.88 -0.45
C ASP A 50 3.46 1.95 -0.70
N LEU A 51 3.01 1.58 -1.91
CA LEU A 51 1.59 1.45 -2.20
C LEU A 51 1.05 0.10 -1.69
N HIS A 52 0.06 0.19 -0.81
CA HIS A 52 -0.65 -0.93 -0.22
C HIS A 52 -2.03 -1.07 -0.85
N HIS A 53 -2.39 -2.25 -1.34
CA HIS A 53 -3.74 -2.49 -1.85
C HIS A 53 -4.73 -2.62 -0.69
N ILE A 54 -5.78 -1.80 -0.67
CA ILE A 54 -6.90 -1.95 0.27
C ILE A 54 -7.99 -2.87 -0.28
N THR A 55 -7.98 -3.12 -1.59
CA THR A 55 -8.83 -4.11 -2.25
C THR A 55 -8.11 -4.72 -3.44
N TYR A 56 -8.50 -5.94 -3.81
CA TYR A 56 -7.95 -6.69 -4.93
C TYR A 56 -9.01 -6.99 -6.00
N ALA A 57 -10.19 -6.36 -5.89
CA ALA A 57 -11.34 -6.63 -6.77
C ALA A 57 -11.07 -6.33 -8.26
N ARG A 58 -10.10 -5.46 -8.55
CA ARG A 58 -9.72 -5.00 -9.91
C ARG A 58 -8.24 -5.22 -10.19
N LEU A 59 -7.70 -6.37 -9.79
CA LEU A 59 -6.29 -6.66 -10.02
C LEU A 59 -6.00 -6.71 -11.53
N GLY A 60 -5.11 -5.85 -12.02
CA GLY A 60 -4.81 -5.62 -13.45
C GLY A 60 -5.53 -4.41 -14.05
N GLU A 61 -6.51 -3.84 -13.34
CA GLU A 61 -7.33 -2.70 -13.77
C GLU A 61 -7.59 -1.75 -12.58
N GLU A 62 -6.57 -1.56 -11.74
CA GLU A 62 -6.73 -0.87 -10.47
C GLU A 62 -7.12 0.59 -10.68
N ARG A 63 -8.02 1.07 -9.81
CA ARG A 63 -8.24 2.50 -9.61
C ARG A 63 -7.26 3.02 -8.58
N PHE A 64 -6.90 4.30 -8.65
CA PHE A 64 -6.03 4.94 -7.64
C PHE A 64 -6.55 4.81 -6.20
N THR A 65 -7.87 4.70 -6.03
CA THR A 65 -8.53 4.47 -4.74
C THR A 65 -8.35 3.04 -4.20
N ASP A 66 -7.86 2.11 -5.00
CA ASP A 66 -7.67 0.70 -4.60
C ASP A 66 -6.37 0.49 -3.84
N VAL A 67 -5.52 1.50 -3.82
CA VAL A 67 -4.25 1.52 -3.11
C VAL A 67 -4.14 2.73 -2.21
N VAL A 68 -3.36 2.60 -1.14
CA VAL A 68 -3.03 3.69 -0.23
C VAL A 68 -1.51 3.72 0.01
N PRO A 69 -0.89 4.90 0.12
CA PRO A 69 0.52 5.01 0.48
C PRO A 69 0.69 4.70 1.97
N LEU A 70 1.61 3.80 2.31
CA LEU A 70 1.98 3.47 3.69
C LEU A 70 3.49 3.53 3.88
N CYS A 71 3.92 4.02 5.04
CA CYS A 71 5.31 3.87 5.44
C CYS A 71 5.62 2.41 5.73
N ARG A 72 6.91 2.05 5.74
CA ARG A 72 7.29 0.64 5.95
C ARG A 72 6.75 0.06 7.26
N ALA A 73 6.75 0.84 8.33
CA ALA A 73 6.28 0.40 9.65
C ALA A 73 4.77 0.10 9.64
N ASP A 74 3.95 1.02 9.14
CA ASP A 74 2.50 0.82 9.04
C ASP A 74 2.16 -0.28 8.03
N HIS A 75 2.91 -0.36 6.92
CA HIS A 75 2.74 -1.42 5.94
C HIS A 75 3.01 -2.79 6.56
N ASP A 76 4.12 -2.97 7.28
CA ASP A 76 4.42 -4.25 7.94
C ASP A 76 3.46 -4.55 9.09
N ALA A 77 2.99 -3.56 9.84
CA ALA A 77 1.95 -3.73 10.86
C ALA A 77 0.65 -4.28 10.26
N VAL A 78 0.19 -3.72 9.13
CA VAL A 78 -0.99 -4.21 8.41
C VAL A 78 -0.81 -5.66 7.93
N HIS A 79 0.42 -6.08 7.63
CA HIS A 79 0.73 -7.46 7.27
C HIS A 79 1.07 -8.39 8.45
N GLY A 80 1.00 -7.90 9.69
CA GLY A 80 1.37 -8.63 10.90
C GLY A 80 2.86 -8.98 10.98
N ARG A 81 3.73 -8.15 10.38
CA ARG A 81 5.19 -8.37 10.29
C ARG A 81 6.03 -7.53 11.26
N GLY A 82 5.41 -6.80 12.20
CA GLY A 82 6.13 -6.02 13.22
C GLY A 82 5.21 -5.37 14.26
N GLY A 83 5.78 -4.99 15.41
CA GLY A 83 5.10 -4.23 16.47
C GLY A 83 4.77 -2.82 15.96
N GLY A 84 3.49 -2.54 15.75
CA GLY A 84 3.03 -1.31 15.13
C GLY A 84 3.40 -0.06 15.94
N ARG A 85 3.73 1.03 15.24
CA ARG A 85 3.89 2.39 15.82
C ARG A 85 2.59 2.95 16.41
N GLN A 86 1.48 2.22 16.33
CA GLN A 86 0.20 2.60 16.93
C GLN A 86 0.25 2.69 18.46
N ALA A 87 1.35 2.31 19.11
CA ALA A 87 1.58 2.52 20.54
C ALA A 87 2.15 3.90 20.94
N LEU A 88 2.50 4.78 19.99
CA LEU A 88 3.13 6.10 20.26
C LEU A 88 2.29 7.28 19.75
N ARG A 89 1.00 7.30 20.09
CA ARG A 89 0.18 8.51 20.06
C ARG A 89 -0.34 8.76 21.47
N ALA A 90 0.55 9.27 22.33
CA ALA A 90 0.18 9.97 23.56
C ALA A 90 -0.12 11.44 23.21
#